data_AF-A0A377PV82-F1
#
_entry.id   AF-A0A377PV82-F1
#
_cell.length_a   1.000
_cell.length_b   1.000
_cell.length_c   1.000
_cell.angle_alpha   90.00
_cell.angle_beta   90.00
_cell.angle_gamma   90.00
#
_symmetry.space_group_name_H-M   'P 1'
#
loop_
_entity.id
_entity.type
_entity.pdbx_description
1 polymer ?
#
loop_
_entity_poly.entity_id
_entity_poly.type
_entity_poly.pdbx_seq_one_letter_code
_entity_poly.pdbx_strand_id
1 'polypeptide(L)'
;MANANIDYLESLLVSLGEANESIGISIKISYKEISVELNLNESLLVINALATKKIALRGGAWSSIGKRVEKPLMLALCKKCRVKKDYINSEIFKKNGELDFDREVDFRLYNFDKSKEYRIEVKLMGKGNPESADAVIARDTNIFIADTLSLQNKNQLKALGIEFLELKNNKDSMNDFKKILEKLEIPYNN
;
A
#
# COMPACT_ATOMS: atom_id res chain seq x y z
N MET A 1 3.27 10.83 -22.48
CA MET A 1 2.24 9.95 -21.86
C MET A 1 1.14 10.75 -21.18
N ALA A 2 1.43 11.75 -20.33
CA ALA A 2 0.38 12.59 -19.72
C ALA A 2 -0.46 13.37 -20.74
N ASN A 3 0.16 14.03 -21.73
CA ASN A 3 -0.58 14.77 -22.76
C ASN A 3 -1.47 13.86 -23.62
N ALA A 4 -0.97 12.70 -24.05
CA ALA A 4 -1.77 11.73 -24.80
C ALA A 4 -2.99 11.21 -24.02
N ASN A 5 -2.90 11.11 -22.69
CA ASN A 5 -4.04 10.74 -21.84
C ASN A 5 -5.05 11.89 -21.71
N ILE A 6 -4.59 13.14 -21.70
CA ILE A 6 -5.45 14.34 -21.71
C ILE A 6 -6.17 14.45 -23.05
N ASP A 7 -5.43 14.32 -24.16
CA ASP A 7 -5.99 14.38 -25.51
C ASP A 7 -7.03 13.25 -25.73
N TYR A 8 -6.76 12.05 -25.20
CA TYR A 8 -7.72 10.94 -25.23
C TYR A 8 -8.97 11.22 -24.39
N LEU A 9 -8.80 11.80 -23.19
CA LEU A 9 -9.91 12.24 -22.34
C LEU A 9 -10.75 13.31 -23.04
N GLU A 10 -10.13 14.32 -23.64
CA GLU A 10 -10.81 15.35 -24.41
C GLU A 10 -11.58 14.74 -25.58
N SER A 11 -10.99 13.78 -26.32
CA SER A 11 -11.67 13.08 -27.42
C SER A 11 -12.88 12.25 -26.94
N LEU A 12 -12.78 11.61 -25.77
CA LEU A 12 -13.87 10.89 -25.14
C LEU A 12 -14.99 11.84 -24.72
N LEU A 13 -14.66 12.99 -24.14
CA LEU A 13 -15.62 14.01 -23.73
C LEU A 13 -16.35 14.60 -24.95
N VAL A 14 -15.64 14.88 -26.04
CA VAL A 14 -16.22 15.33 -27.31
C VAL A 14 -17.16 14.27 -27.88
N SER A 15 -16.72 13.00 -27.93
CA SER A 15 -17.56 11.90 -28.44
C SER A 15 -18.83 11.67 -27.61
N LEU A 16 -18.79 11.93 -26.30
CA LEU A 16 -19.94 11.86 -25.41
C LEU A 16 -20.89 13.06 -25.58
N GLY A 17 -20.37 14.23 -25.96
CA GLY A 17 -21.15 15.41 -26.32
C GLY A 17 -21.81 15.31 -27.70
N GLU A 18 -21.19 14.60 -28.64
CA GLU A 18 -21.70 14.37 -30.00
C GLU A 18 -22.73 13.23 -30.08
N ALA A 19 -22.77 12.35 -29.07
CA ALA A 19 -23.77 11.30 -28.94
C ALA A 19 -25.14 11.90 -28.54
N ASN A 20 -25.77 12.59 -29.49
CA ASN A 20 -27.15 13.04 -29.45
C ASN A 20 -28.08 11.83 -29.21
N GLU A 21 -28.43 11.56 -27.94
CA GLU A 21 -29.81 11.31 -27.45
C GLU A 21 -29.95 10.45 -26.18
N SER A 22 -28.91 9.90 -25.54
CA SER A 22 -29.16 8.96 -24.41
C SER A 22 -28.72 9.40 -23.00
N ILE A 23 -27.74 10.29 -22.84
CA ILE A 23 -27.25 10.67 -21.50
C ILE A 23 -27.00 12.18 -21.42
N GLY A 24 -27.87 12.87 -20.67
CA GLY A 24 -27.64 14.25 -20.22
C GLY A 24 -27.25 14.25 -18.75
N ILE A 25 -26.10 14.83 -18.42
CA ILE A 25 -25.64 15.03 -17.04
C ILE A 25 -25.52 16.54 -16.81
N SER A 26 -26.28 17.06 -15.86
CA SER A 26 -26.18 18.44 -15.36
C SER A 26 -25.83 18.40 -13.87
N ILE A 27 -24.82 19.17 -13.46
CA ILE A 27 -24.45 19.37 -12.06
C ILE A 27 -24.85 20.78 -11.67
N LYS A 28 -25.67 20.89 -10.63
CA LYS A 28 -25.98 22.15 -9.98
C LYS A 28 -25.26 22.23 -8.64
N ILE A 29 -24.38 23.21 -8.48
CA ILE A 29 -23.65 23.47 -7.25
C ILE A 29 -24.27 24.70 -6.58
N SER A 30 -24.77 24.52 -5.36
CA SER A 30 -25.36 25.60 -4.58
C SER A 30 -24.61 25.79 -3.27
N TYR A 31 -24.26 27.03 -2.95
CA TYR A 31 -23.71 27.43 -1.66
C TYR A 31 -24.34 28.75 -1.20
N LYS A 32 -25.09 28.70 -0.08
CA LYS A 32 -25.96 29.79 0.37
C LYS A 32 -26.91 30.21 -0.77
N GLU A 33 -26.94 31.49 -1.15
CA GLU A 33 -27.81 32.00 -2.22
C GLU A 33 -27.19 31.93 -3.62
N ILE A 34 -25.95 31.45 -3.75
CA ILE A 34 -25.29 31.31 -5.05
C ILE A 34 -25.54 29.90 -5.58
N SER A 35 -26.06 29.81 -6.79
CA SER A 35 -26.24 28.54 -7.50
C SER A 35 -25.71 28.65 -8.91
N VAL A 36 -24.91 27.67 -9.32
CA VAL A 36 -24.36 27.56 -10.67
C VAL A 36 -24.77 26.21 -11.23
N GLU A 37 -25.33 26.23 -12.44
CA GLU A 37 -25.65 25.03 -13.20
C GLU A 37 -24.62 24.87 -14.32
N LEU A 38 -24.01 23.69 -14.37
CA LEU A 38 -22.92 23.38 -15.29
C LEU A 38 -23.47 22.67 -16.53
N ASN A 39 -22.91 23.00 -17.69
CA ASN A 39 -23.20 22.25 -18.90
C ASN A 39 -22.55 20.85 -18.85
N LEU A 40 -22.81 20.01 -19.86
CA LEU A 40 -22.32 18.62 -19.91
C LEU A 40 -20.79 18.55 -19.77
N ASN A 41 -20.05 19.37 -20.52
CA ASN A 41 -18.58 19.36 -20.52
C ASN A 41 -18.01 19.77 -19.16
N GLU A 42 -18.54 20.85 -18.57
CA GLU A 42 -18.17 21.32 -17.24
C GLU A 42 -18.49 20.29 -16.16
N SER A 43 -19.66 19.64 -16.28
CA SER A 43 -20.09 18.58 -15.36
C SER A 43 -19.13 17.38 -15.40
N LEU A 44 -18.72 16.94 -16.58
CA LEU A 44 -17.77 15.84 -16.74
C LEU A 44 -16.38 16.18 -16.21
N LEU A 45 -15.90 17.42 -16.41
CA LEU A 45 -14.65 17.89 -15.82
C LEU A 45 -14.69 17.87 -14.29
N VAL A 46 -15.78 18.35 -13.69
CA VAL A 46 -15.96 18.33 -12.23
C VAL A 46 -15.99 16.90 -11.70
N ILE A 47 -16.68 15.97 -12.37
CA ILE A 47 -16.72 14.55 -11.98
C ILE A 47 -15.31 13.96 -11.97
N ASN A 48 -14.52 14.18 -13.01
CA ASN A 48 -13.15 13.69 -13.09
C ASN A 48 -12.24 14.30 -12.01
N ALA A 49 -12.37 15.60 -11.74
CA ALA A 49 -11.64 16.27 -10.68
C ALA A 49 -12.00 15.69 -9.30
N LEU A 50 -13.29 15.46 -9.03
CA LEU A 50 -13.77 14.85 -7.79
C LEU A 50 -13.33 13.39 -7.66
N ALA A 51 -13.37 12.61 -8.74
CA ALA A 51 -12.90 11.22 -8.76
C ALA A 51 -11.40 11.15 -8.43
N THR A 52 -10.60 12.00 -9.05
CA THR A 52 -9.16 12.11 -8.79
C THR A 52 -8.87 12.54 -7.35
N LYS A 53 -9.56 13.57 -6.84
CA LYS A 53 -9.45 14.00 -5.44
C LYS A 53 -9.87 12.90 -4.47
N LYS A 54 -10.94 12.16 -4.76
CA LYS A 54 -11.39 11.01 -3.95
C LYS A 54 -10.34 9.91 -3.90
N ILE A 55 -9.67 9.60 -5.02
CA ILE A 55 -8.58 8.62 -5.06
C ILE A 55 -7.40 9.10 -4.22
N ALA A 56 -6.98 10.35 -4.37
CA ALA A 56 -5.86 10.93 -3.59
C ALA A 56 -6.15 10.94 -2.09
N LEU A 57 -7.36 11.37 -1.68
CA LEU A 57 -7.80 11.34 -0.28
C LEU A 57 -7.83 9.91 0.26
N ARG A 58 -8.33 8.95 -0.51
CA ARG A 58 -8.29 7.53 -0.13
C ARG A 58 -6.85 7.03 0.01
N GLY A 59 -5.95 7.36 -0.92
CA GLY A 59 -4.54 6.98 -0.87
C GLY A 59 -3.85 7.51 0.40
N GLY A 60 -4.00 8.81 0.68
CA GLY A 60 -3.44 9.44 1.89
C GLY A 60 -4.04 8.89 3.19
N ALA A 61 -5.36 8.66 3.23
CA ALA A 61 -6.03 8.07 4.38
C ALA A 61 -5.61 6.61 4.63
N TRP A 62 -5.52 5.79 3.58
CA TRP A 62 -5.04 4.41 3.68
C TRP A 62 -3.58 4.34 4.09
N SER A 63 -2.72 5.26 3.64
CA SER A 63 -1.34 5.35 4.13
C SER A 63 -1.27 5.70 5.63
N SER A 64 -2.09 6.66 6.07
CA SER A 64 -2.14 7.07 7.49
C SER A 64 -2.68 5.97 8.40
N ILE A 65 -3.70 5.24 7.96
CA ILE A 65 -4.25 4.09 8.67
C ILE A 65 -3.25 2.93 8.66
N GLY A 66 -2.64 2.65 7.51
CA GLY A 66 -1.58 1.66 7.35
C GLY A 66 -0.49 1.85 8.40
N LYS A 67 0.10 3.05 8.45
CA LYS A 67 1.15 3.37 9.44
C LYS A 67 0.77 3.12 10.89
N ARG A 68 -0.50 3.29 11.26
CA ARG A 68 -0.97 3.01 12.62
C ARG A 68 -1.13 1.52 12.92
N VAL A 69 -1.29 0.68 11.90
CA VAL A 69 -1.59 -0.75 12.05
C VAL A 69 -0.38 -1.65 11.83
N GLU A 70 0.61 -1.23 11.04
CA GLU A 70 1.81 -2.02 10.70
C GLU A 70 2.51 -2.61 11.94
N LYS A 71 2.87 -1.77 12.91
CA LYS A 71 3.55 -2.21 14.14
C LYS A 71 2.66 -3.09 15.05
N PRO A 72 1.40 -2.70 15.38
CA PRO A 72 0.50 -3.58 16.12
C PRO A 72 0.28 -4.95 15.47
N LEU A 73 0.18 -5.00 14.14
CA LEU A 73 0.03 -6.22 13.37
C LEU A 73 1.26 -7.13 13.52
N MET A 74 2.46 -6.59 13.36
CA MET A 74 3.69 -7.35 13.55
C MET A 74 3.84 -7.87 14.98
N LEU A 75 3.54 -7.05 15.98
CA LEU A 75 3.54 -7.48 17.38
C LEU A 75 2.52 -8.60 17.63
N ALA A 76 1.34 -8.54 17.00
CA ALA A 76 0.34 -9.59 17.10
C ALA A 76 0.80 -10.90 16.44
N LEU A 77 1.40 -10.85 15.25
CA LEU A 77 1.98 -12.01 14.56
C LEU A 77 3.08 -12.65 15.41
N CYS A 78 4.03 -11.85 15.89
CA CYS A 78 5.12 -12.29 16.76
C CYS A 78 4.58 -12.93 18.04
N LYS A 79 3.60 -12.30 18.70
CA LYS A 79 2.98 -12.82 19.92
C LYS A 79 2.26 -14.15 19.67
N LYS A 80 1.53 -14.28 18.56
CA LYS A 80 0.82 -15.52 18.19
C LYS A 80 1.78 -16.66 17.90
N CYS A 81 2.92 -16.37 17.28
CA CYS A 81 3.99 -17.35 17.05
C CYS A 81 4.93 -17.50 18.24
N ARG A 82 4.70 -16.77 19.34
CA ARG A 82 5.54 -16.79 20.54
C ARG A 82 7.02 -16.48 20.24
N VAL A 83 7.27 -15.52 19.35
CA VAL A 83 8.61 -14.96 19.13
C VAL A 83 9.10 -14.33 20.43
N LYS A 84 10.36 -14.64 20.81
CA LYS A 84 10.96 -14.11 22.03
C LYS A 84 11.15 -12.59 21.91
N LYS A 85 10.75 -11.83 22.94
CA LYS A 85 10.80 -10.35 22.93
C LYS A 85 12.19 -9.79 22.65
N ASP A 86 13.25 -10.46 23.12
CA ASP A 86 14.63 -10.00 22.95
C ASP A 86 15.14 -10.04 21.49
N TYR A 87 14.33 -10.62 20.60
CA TYR A 87 14.58 -10.75 19.16
C TYR A 87 13.66 -9.84 18.33
N ILE A 88 12.89 -8.99 19.01
CA ILE A 88 11.97 -8.03 18.40
C ILE A 88 12.51 -6.63 18.65
N ASN A 89 12.88 -5.91 17.58
CA ASN A 89 13.10 -4.47 17.65
C ASN A 89 11.90 -3.75 17.03
N SER A 90 11.20 -3.01 17.89
CA SER A 90 10.02 -2.23 17.52
C SER A 90 10.20 -0.74 17.83
N GLU A 91 11.45 -0.29 18.00
CA GLU A 91 11.76 1.10 18.26
C GLU A 91 11.23 1.99 17.13
N ILE A 92 10.75 3.18 17.51
CA ILE A 92 10.29 4.17 16.52
C ILE A 92 11.53 4.64 15.77
N PHE A 93 11.48 4.55 14.44
CA PHE A 93 12.55 5.03 13.59
C PHE A 93 12.87 6.49 13.93
N LYS A 94 14.15 6.76 14.21
CA LYS A 94 14.69 8.10 14.35
C LYS A 94 15.64 8.33 13.19
N LYS A 95 15.30 9.26 12.31
CA LYS A 95 16.17 9.65 11.20
C LYS A 95 17.50 10.18 11.76
N ASN A 96 18.57 9.47 11.51
CA ASN A 96 19.93 9.90 11.73
C ASN A 96 20.30 10.90 10.62
N GLY A 97 20.54 12.15 11.01
CA GLY A 97 20.88 13.24 10.09
C GLY A 97 22.27 13.13 9.48
N GLU A 98 23.11 12.20 9.94
CA GLU A 98 24.49 12.00 9.48
C GLU A 98 24.62 10.95 8.36
N LEU A 99 23.56 10.19 8.08
CA LEU A 99 23.53 9.21 7.00
C LEU A 99 22.87 9.82 5.75
N ASP A 100 23.53 9.71 4.60
CA ASP A 100 23.01 10.20 3.30
C ASP A 100 21.65 9.58 2.92
N PHE A 101 21.40 8.34 3.38
CA PHE A 101 20.16 7.61 3.16
C PHE A 101 19.70 6.88 4.43
N ASP A 102 19.20 7.62 5.41
CA ASP A 102 18.46 6.99 6.51
C ASP A 102 16.95 6.93 6.20
N ARG A 103 16.40 5.71 6.18
CA ARG A 103 15.02 5.45 5.78
C ARG A 103 14.31 4.60 6.83
N GLU A 104 13.04 4.96 7.05
CA GLU A 104 12.17 4.30 8.02
C GLU A 104 11.94 2.83 7.65
N VAL A 105 12.15 1.95 8.64
CA VAL A 105 11.84 0.52 8.58
C VAL A 105 10.68 0.27 9.53
N ASP A 106 9.62 -0.41 9.06
CA ASP A 106 8.39 -0.58 9.83
C ASP A 106 8.61 -1.48 11.07
N PHE A 107 9.42 -2.53 10.91
CA PHE A 107 9.70 -3.50 11.97
C PHE A 107 11.01 -4.27 11.75
N ARG A 108 11.61 -4.77 12.82
CA ARG A 108 12.87 -5.53 12.77
C ARG A 108 12.80 -6.79 13.64
N LEU A 109 13.35 -7.88 13.13
CA LEU A 109 13.56 -9.13 13.86
C LEU A 109 15.03 -9.55 13.81
N TYR A 110 15.50 -10.28 14.83
CA TYR A 110 16.86 -10.83 14.87
C TYR A 110 16.84 -12.36 14.80
N ASN A 111 17.86 -12.94 14.18
CA ASN A 111 18.14 -14.37 14.28
C ASN A 111 18.63 -14.77 15.68
N PHE A 112 18.77 -16.07 15.93
CA PHE A 112 19.07 -16.65 17.25
C PHE A 112 20.34 -16.09 17.93
N ASP A 113 21.41 -15.81 17.18
CA ASP A 113 22.67 -15.26 17.72
C ASP A 113 22.73 -13.73 17.66
N LYS A 114 21.67 -13.08 17.14
CA LYS A 114 21.58 -11.64 16.85
C LYS A 114 22.69 -11.11 15.92
N SER A 115 23.34 -11.97 15.15
CA SER A 115 24.33 -11.55 14.14
C SER A 115 23.68 -10.89 12.92
N LYS A 116 22.39 -11.14 12.70
CA LYS A 116 21.64 -10.63 11.56
C LYS A 116 20.32 -9.97 11.97
N GLU A 117 20.11 -8.77 11.44
CA GLU A 117 18.84 -8.04 11.51
C GLU A 117 18.05 -8.28 10.21
N TYR A 118 16.77 -8.62 10.36
CA TYR A 118 15.82 -8.73 9.26
C TYR A 118 14.86 -7.55 9.28
N ARG A 119 14.89 -6.77 8.21
CA ARG A 119 14.00 -5.63 7.98
C ARG A 119 12.68 -6.11 7.40
N ILE A 120 11.60 -5.63 7.99
CA ILE A 120 10.25 -6.00 7.62
C ILE A 120 9.51 -4.74 7.16
N GLU A 121 8.89 -4.86 5.99
CA GLU A 121 7.97 -3.85 5.47
C GLU A 121 6.56 -4.44 5.47
N VAL A 122 5.59 -3.64 5.88
CA VAL A 122 4.19 -4.04 5.98
C VAL A 122 3.33 -3.13 5.09
N LYS A 123 2.53 -3.72 4.21
CA LYS A 123 1.63 -2.99 3.30
C LYS A 123 0.21 -3.50 3.40
N LEU A 124 -0.67 -2.69 3.97
CA LEU A 124 -2.11 -2.92 3.92
C LEU A 124 -2.67 -2.21 2.69
N MET A 125 -2.62 -2.87 1.54
CA MET A 125 -3.10 -2.30 0.28
C MET A 125 -4.62 -2.42 0.19
N GLY A 126 -5.32 -1.31 -0.01
CA GLY A 126 -6.70 -1.40 -0.47
C GLY A 126 -6.77 -2.10 -1.84
N LYS A 127 -7.94 -2.63 -2.20
CA LYS A 127 -8.19 -3.22 -3.53
C LYS A 127 -7.84 -2.19 -4.62
N GLY A 128 -6.67 -2.31 -5.26
CA GLY A 128 -6.29 -1.50 -6.42
C GLY A 128 -4.95 -0.76 -6.41
N ASN A 129 -3.94 -1.12 -5.61
CA ASN A 129 -2.59 -0.54 -5.78
C ASN A 129 -1.45 -1.57 -5.90
N PRO A 130 -1.39 -2.35 -7.00
CA PRO A 130 -0.34 -3.36 -7.21
C PRO A 130 1.10 -2.79 -7.32
N GLU A 131 1.26 -1.47 -7.51
CA GLU A 131 2.57 -0.81 -7.64
C GLU A 131 3.33 -0.67 -6.31
N SER A 132 2.67 -0.89 -5.16
CA SER A 132 3.36 -0.68 -3.87
C SER A 132 4.40 -1.75 -3.53
N ALA A 133 4.43 -2.87 -4.26
CA ALA A 133 5.44 -3.91 -4.11
C ALA A 133 6.84 -3.49 -4.63
N ASP A 134 6.92 -2.49 -5.53
CA ASP A 134 8.21 -1.96 -5.98
C ASP A 134 8.95 -1.22 -4.85
N ALA A 135 8.22 -0.80 -3.80
CA ALA A 135 8.81 -0.20 -2.60
C ALA A 135 9.72 -1.16 -1.83
N VAL A 136 9.54 -2.49 -2.00
CA VAL A 136 10.33 -3.53 -1.35
C VAL A 136 11.77 -3.54 -1.89
N ILE A 137 11.92 -3.29 -3.19
CA ILE A 137 13.22 -3.30 -3.89
C ILE A 137 14.10 -2.13 -3.45
N ALA A 138 13.50 -0.99 -3.10
CA ALA A 138 14.20 0.24 -2.75
C ALA A 138 14.56 0.40 -1.25
N ARG A 139 14.29 -0.62 -0.42
CA ARG A 139 14.33 -0.52 1.06
C ARG A 139 15.15 -1.60 1.78
N ASP A 140 15.88 -2.44 1.05
CA ASP A 140 16.60 -3.60 1.62
C ASP A 140 15.71 -4.46 2.54
N THR A 141 14.46 -4.65 2.16
CA THR A 141 13.50 -5.45 2.91
C THR A 141 13.85 -6.93 2.81
N ASN A 142 13.86 -7.63 3.94
CA ASN A 142 14.06 -9.07 3.99
C ASN A 142 12.74 -9.86 4.07
N ILE A 143 11.73 -9.27 4.72
CA ILE A 143 10.40 -9.87 4.88
C ILE A 143 9.34 -8.84 4.47
N PHE A 144 8.45 -9.22 3.55
CA PHE A 144 7.35 -8.38 3.09
C PHE A 144 6.00 -8.94 3.52
N ILE A 145 5.27 -8.19 4.35
CA ILE A 145 3.93 -8.59 4.81
C ILE A 145 2.91 -7.73 4.08
N ALA A 146 1.96 -8.34 3.39
CA ALA A 146 0.92 -7.61 2.68
C ALA A 146 -0.47 -8.21 2.93
N ASP A 147 -1.50 -7.37 2.81
CA ASP A 147 -2.86 -7.88 2.83
C ASP A 147 -3.12 -8.76 1.60
N THR A 148 -2.80 -8.30 0.38
CA THR A 148 -3.04 -9.00 -0.88
C THR A 148 -1.80 -8.91 -1.78
N LEU A 149 -1.39 -10.01 -2.40
CA LEU A 149 -0.25 -10.07 -3.32
C LEU A 149 -0.67 -10.68 -4.66
N SER A 150 -0.40 -9.97 -5.76
CA SER A 150 -0.57 -10.53 -7.09
C SER A 150 0.43 -11.66 -7.36
N LEU A 151 0.14 -12.52 -8.34
CA LEU A 151 1.09 -13.56 -8.76
C LEU A 151 2.43 -12.97 -9.22
N GLN A 152 2.39 -11.84 -9.92
CA GLN A 152 3.59 -11.13 -10.35
C GLN A 152 4.42 -10.64 -9.16
N ASN A 153 3.79 -10.05 -8.13
CA ASN A 153 4.54 -9.61 -6.93
C ASN A 153 5.20 -10.79 -6.23
N LYS A 154 4.48 -11.91 -6.08
CA LYS A 154 5.03 -13.14 -5.48
C LYS A 154 6.25 -13.65 -6.26
N ASN A 155 6.19 -13.63 -7.59
CA ASN A 155 7.30 -14.06 -8.43
C ASN A 155 8.51 -13.12 -8.32
N GLN A 156 8.28 -11.81 -8.27
CA GLN A 156 9.34 -10.82 -8.07
C GLN A 156 10.02 -10.97 -6.70
N LEU A 157 9.24 -11.08 -5.62
CA LEU A 157 9.76 -11.27 -4.27
C LEU A 157 10.62 -12.55 -4.16
N LYS A 158 10.15 -13.66 -4.78
CA LYS A 158 10.94 -14.90 -4.88
C LYS A 158 12.24 -14.71 -5.63
N ALA A 159 12.21 -14.04 -6.78
CA ALA A 159 13.41 -13.78 -7.59
C ALA A 159 14.44 -12.92 -6.83
N LEU A 160 13.98 -12.04 -5.95
CA LEU A 160 14.81 -11.19 -5.10
C LEU A 160 15.25 -11.87 -3.80
N GLY A 161 14.79 -13.09 -3.51
CA GLY A 161 15.08 -13.79 -2.25
C GLY A 161 14.44 -13.15 -1.02
N ILE A 162 13.34 -12.41 -1.21
CA ILE A 162 12.60 -11.73 -0.14
C ILE A 162 11.48 -12.64 0.33
N GLU A 163 11.46 -12.95 1.63
CA GLU A 163 10.38 -13.71 2.23
C GLU A 163 9.10 -12.89 2.25
N PHE A 164 7.93 -13.50 2.05
CA PHE A 164 6.70 -12.74 2.04
C PHE A 164 5.52 -13.50 2.64
N LEU A 165 4.58 -12.73 3.19
CA LEU A 165 3.33 -13.24 3.74
C LEU A 165 2.16 -12.44 3.17
N GLU A 166 1.25 -13.14 2.50
CA GLU A 166 -0.08 -12.61 2.18
C GLU A 166 -1.04 -12.97 3.32
N LEU A 167 -1.80 -11.99 3.81
CA LEU A 167 -2.71 -12.16 4.95
C LEU A 167 -4.15 -12.46 4.50
N LYS A 168 -4.64 -11.74 3.49
CA LYS A 168 -6.02 -11.83 3.02
C LYS A 168 -6.20 -13.12 2.23
N ASN A 169 -7.27 -13.85 2.52
CA ASN A 169 -7.56 -15.16 1.94
C ASN A 169 -6.51 -16.25 2.23
N ASN A 170 -5.53 -15.98 3.11
CA ASN A 170 -4.58 -16.98 3.57
C ASN A 170 -5.01 -17.57 4.92
N LYS A 171 -5.67 -18.73 4.87
CA LYS A 171 -6.10 -19.47 6.06
C LYS A 171 -4.93 -19.99 6.90
N ASP A 172 -3.77 -20.18 6.26
CA ASP A 172 -2.56 -20.73 6.86
C ASP A 172 -1.52 -19.65 7.18
N SER A 173 -1.92 -18.36 7.19
CA SER A 173 -1.01 -17.22 7.38
C SER A 173 -0.11 -17.34 8.61
N MET A 174 -0.57 -17.95 9.70
CA MET A 174 0.27 -18.20 10.89
C MET A 174 1.34 -19.26 10.63
N ASN A 175 1.00 -20.35 9.95
CA ASN A 175 1.94 -21.41 9.62
C ASN A 175 2.97 -20.91 8.60
N ASP A 176 2.54 -20.12 7.62
CA ASP A 176 3.44 -19.52 6.65
C ASP A 176 4.39 -18.52 7.31
N PHE A 177 3.89 -17.72 8.26
CA PHE A 177 4.78 -16.86 9.05
C PHE A 177 5.79 -17.67 9.86
N LYS A 178 5.39 -18.80 10.48
CA LYS A 178 6.32 -19.70 11.17
C LYS A 178 7.40 -20.25 10.25
N LYS A 179 7.06 -20.68 9.03
CA LYS A 179 8.05 -21.15 8.04
C LYS A 179 9.07 -20.06 7.69
N ILE A 180 8.64 -18.80 7.60
CA ILE A 180 9.53 -17.66 7.40
C ILE A 180 10.48 -17.51 8.60
N LEU A 181 9.96 -17.57 9.83
CA LEU A 181 10.77 -17.50 11.04
C LEU A 181 11.80 -18.63 11.11
N GLU A 182 11.41 -19.87 10.79
CA GLU A 182 12.30 -21.03 10.71
C GLU A 182 13.42 -20.82 9.69
N LYS A 183 13.06 -20.44 8.47
CA LYS A 183 14.00 -20.22 7.37
C LYS A 183 15.04 -19.15 7.68
N LEU A 184 14.64 -18.13 8.44
CA LEU A 184 15.49 -17.00 8.83
C LEU A 184 16.15 -17.19 10.21
N GLU A 185 15.97 -18.35 10.84
CA GLU A 185 16.53 -18.70 12.15
C GLU A 185 16.11 -17.73 13.26
N ILE A 186 14.89 -17.19 13.18
CA ILE A 186 14.30 -16.30 14.18
C ILE A 186 13.63 -17.16 15.27
N PRO A 187 14.01 -17.01 16.55
CA PRO A 187 13.53 -17.89 17.60
C PRO A 187 12.06 -17.63 17.97
N TYR A 188 11.30 -18.72 17.96
CA TYR A 188 9.89 -18.73 18.34
C TYR A 188 9.57 -20.03 19.09
N ASN A 189 8.56 -20.02 19.96
CA ASN A 189 8.16 -21.22 20.69
C ASN A 189 6.96 -21.87 19.99
N ASN A 190 7.01 -23.19 19.78
CA ASN A 190 5.86 -23.97 19.31
C ASN A 190 4.71 -23.98 20.32
#